data_AF-I3U850-F1
#
_entry.id   AF-I3U850-F1
#
_cell.length_a   1.000
_cell.length_b   1.000
_cell.length_c   1.000
_cell.angle_alpha   90.00
_cell.angle_beta   90.00
_cell.angle_gamma   90.00
#
_symmetry.space_group_name_H-M   'P 1'
#
loop_
_entity.id
_entity.type
_entity.pdbx_description
1 polymer ?
#
loop_
_entity_poly.entity_id
_entity_poly.type
_entity_poly.pdbx_seq_one_letter_code
_entity_poly.pdbx_strand_id
1 'polypeptide(L)'
;MNLLKRKINHLNQYFCKIAVSSVCGALLAAAPLLAAAQEDTSRYPDRPIRILLPFAAGGSTDGPMRVLAKHVSESLKQPVVIDYRPGAGGTLAVQTVHSAKPDGYTLAVAVASVYRMPYTMKVNWNPATDLTYIIGITGYAFGIVVPASSPFTSLDDLIAHAKAHPGKLTYSTPGVATTNHLTMEKVSRQVGIKLNHIPYKGSGESLQALLAGQIDAAAETSAFVPLIQAGKLRLLAVWGDKRMARFPDVPTLKEKGIDMVQTSPWGLVAPKGTDPAIVRKLHEAFKLAMETEEFKTILAQFDMTPEYKSSEDFQQFAVSSMQKEKKLIEELGLKLTQ
;
A
#
# COMPACT_ATOMS: atom_id res chain seq x y z
N MET A 1 -9.23 26.11 -87.25
CA MET A 1 -10.27 25.36 -86.53
C MET A 1 -9.84 25.19 -85.07
N ASN A 2 -10.12 26.02 -84.07
CA ASN A 2 -10.90 27.24 -83.81
C ASN A 2 -10.49 27.55 -82.35
N LEU A 3 -9.67 28.53 -81.95
CA LEU A 3 -9.73 29.96 -82.21
C LEU A 3 -11.17 30.49 -82.30
N LEU A 4 -12.07 30.17 -81.35
CA LEU A 4 -13.36 30.89 -81.17
C LEU A 4 -14.27 30.42 -80.02
N LYS A 5 -13.75 30.04 -78.82
CA LYS A 5 -14.62 29.94 -77.61
C LYS A 5 -13.99 30.54 -76.35
N ARG A 6 -13.13 31.54 -76.53
CA ARG A 6 -12.80 32.56 -75.51
C ARG A 6 -13.53 33.82 -75.94
N LYS A 7 -14.35 34.39 -75.04
CA LYS A 7 -15.22 35.56 -75.22
C LYS A 7 -16.42 35.32 -76.14
N ILE A 8 -17.56 35.01 -75.54
CA ILE A 8 -18.89 35.62 -75.76
C ILE A 8 -19.83 34.89 -74.79
N ASN A 9 -20.01 35.48 -73.61
CA ASN A 9 -21.28 35.63 -72.92
C ASN A 9 -21.03 36.33 -71.59
N HIS A 10 -20.63 37.60 -71.72
CA HIS A 10 -21.14 38.63 -70.85
C HIS A 10 -22.67 38.64 -71.01
N LEU A 11 -23.38 38.13 -70.00
CA LEU A 11 -24.69 38.63 -69.53
C LEU A 11 -25.25 37.58 -68.55
N ASN A 12 -24.77 37.61 -67.31
CA ASN A 12 -25.70 37.41 -66.20
C ASN A 12 -25.03 37.88 -64.90
N GLN A 13 -25.62 38.94 -64.33
CA GLN A 13 -25.63 39.27 -62.91
C GLN A 13 -24.28 39.78 -62.38
N TYR A 14 -23.95 41.08 -62.33
CA TYR A 14 -24.74 42.24 -61.87
C TYR A 14 -25.61 41.92 -60.66
N PHE A 15 -25.01 41.61 -59.51
CA PHE A 15 -25.52 42.07 -58.23
C PHE A 15 -24.36 42.38 -57.27
N CYS A 16 -24.26 43.67 -56.94
CA CYS A 16 -23.72 44.25 -55.72
C CYS A 16 -22.26 43.99 -55.32
N LYS A 17 -21.37 44.83 -55.83
CA LYS A 17 -20.35 45.47 -55.00
C LYS A 17 -20.96 46.74 -54.36
N ILE A 18 -21.23 46.72 -53.06
CA ILE A 18 -21.30 47.90 -52.16
C ILE A 18 -20.75 47.37 -50.83
N ALA A 19 -19.48 47.60 -50.52
CA ALA A 19 -19.04 48.64 -49.58
C ALA A 19 -19.69 48.49 -48.19
N VAL A 20 -18.86 48.26 -47.17
CA VAL A 20 -18.80 49.06 -45.93
C VAL A 20 -17.66 48.48 -45.08
N SER A 21 -16.65 49.33 -44.88
CA SER A 21 -15.60 49.20 -43.88
C SER A 21 -16.15 49.31 -42.46
N SER A 22 -15.37 48.83 -41.50
CA SER A 22 -15.37 49.28 -40.09
C SER A 22 -16.49 48.78 -39.17
N VAL A 23 -16.21 47.70 -38.43
CA VAL A 23 -16.56 47.61 -36.99
C VAL A 23 -15.42 46.91 -36.25
N CYS A 24 -14.45 47.71 -35.79
CA CYS A 24 -13.76 47.43 -34.53
C CYS A 24 -14.78 47.73 -33.41
N GLY A 25 -15.21 46.72 -32.67
CA GLY A 25 -16.16 46.91 -31.59
C GLY A 25 -16.47 45.63 -30.82
N ALA A 26 -15.72 45.43 -29.73
CA ALA A 26 -16.12 44.68 -28.54
C ALA A 26 -16.66 43.24 -28.72
N LEU A 27 -15.74 42.26 -28.71
CA LEU A 27 -16.02 40.92 -28.19
C LEU A 27 -15.02 40.63 -27.05
N LEU A 28 -15.12 41.44 -26.00
CA LEU A 28 -14.63 41.07 -24.67
C LEU A 28 -15.75 40.35 -23.92
N ALA A 29 -15.37 39.27 -23.24
CA ALA A 29 -16.08 38.63 -22.13
C ALA A 29 -17.34 37.78 -22.45
N ALA A 30 -17.08 36.52 -22.78
CA ALA A 30 -17.86 35.41 -22.24
C ALA A 30 -17.01 34.14 -22.23
N ALA A 31 -15.89 34.16 -21.48
CA ALA A 31 -15.32 32.91 -21.03
C ALA A 31 -16.35 32.30 -20.06
N PRO A 32 -16.88 31.10 -20.31
CA PRO A 32 -17.63 30.42 -19.27
C PRO A 32 -16.61 30.15 -18.17
N LEU A 33 -16.73 30.90 -17.07
CA LEU A 33 -16.26 30.49 -15.77
C LEU A 33 -16.90 29.12 -15.53
N LEU A 34 -16.19 28.06 -15.94
CA LEU A 34 -16.24 26.78 -15.25
C LEU A 34 -15.73 27.09 -13.83
N ALA A 35 -16.59 27.73 -13.05
CA ALA A 35 -16.57 27.56 -11.61
C ALA A 35 -16.71 26.05 -11.44
N ALA A 36 -15.57 25.39 -11.21
CA ALA A 36 -15.58 24.08 -10.61
C ALA A 36 -16.50 24.23 -9.42
N ALA A 37 -17.70 23.62 -9.49
CA ALA A 37 -18.59 23.56 -8.35
C ALA A 37 -17.75 22.94 -7.24
N GLN A 38 -17.29 23.76 -6.29
CA GLN A 38 -16.71 23.25 -5.06
C GLN A 38 -17.85 22.46 -4.44
N GLU A 39 -17.78 21.14 -4.56
CA GLU A 39 -18.66 20.24 -3.82
C GLU A 39 -18.64 20.74 -2.37
N ASP A 40 -19.83 21.07 -1.87
CA ASP A 40 -19.99 21.59 -0.53
C ASP A 40 -19.49 20.53 0.47
N THR A 41 -18.24 20.70 0.91
CA THR A 41 -17.56 19.76 1.81
C THR A 41 -18.28 19.63 3.15
N SER A 42 -19.23 20.53 3.46
CA SER A 42 -20.08 20.40 4.65
C SER A 42 -20.97 19.15 4.63
N ARG A 43 -21.29 18.63 3.44
CA ARG A 43 -22.14 17.44 3.25
C ARG A 43 -21.37 16.12 3.24
N TYR A 44 -20.05 16.17 3.16
CA TYR A 44 -19.22 14.96 3.14
C TYR A 44 -19.26 14.24 4.51
N PRO A 45 -19.37 12.89 4.59
CA PRO A 45 -19.72 11.99 3.50
C PRO A 45 -21.25 11.86 3.33
N ASP A 46 -21.71 11.76 2.08
CA ASP A 46 -23.12 11.54 1.70
C ASP A 46 -23.36 10.19 1.00
N ARG A 47 -22.30 9.39 0.83
CA ARG A 47 -22.32 8.06 0.23
C ARG A 47 -21.21 7.17 0.84
N PRO A 48 -21.20 5.85 0.57
CA PRO A 48 -20.20 4.95 1.10
C PRO A 48 -18.75 5.35 0.76
N ILE A 49 -17.88 5.25 1.76
CA ILE A 49 -16.42 5.39 1.61
C ILE A 49 -15.83 4.00 1.36
N ARG A 50 -14.93 3.89 0.39
CA ARG A 50 -14.22 2.64 0.07
C ARG A 50 -12.78 2.71 0.54
N ILE A 51 -12.33 1.69 1.26
CA ILE A 51 -10.93 1.49 1.64
C ILE A 51 -10.37 0.34 0.83
N LEU A 52 -9.42 0.63 -0.05
CA LEU A 52 -8.69 -0.37 -0.81
C LEU A 52 -7.64 -1.03 0.10
N LEU A 53 -7.87 -2.28 0.45
CA LEU A 53 -6.98 -3.07 1.30
C LEU A 53 -6.03 -3.90 0.42
N PRO A 54 -4.70 -3.76 0.56
CA PRO A 54 -3.71 -4.24 -0.40
C PRO A 54 -3.39 -5.74 -0.35
N PHE A 55 -4.07 -6.51 0.50
CA PHE A 55 -3.79 -7.93 0.75
C PHE A 55 -5.09 -8.73 0.81
N ALA A 56 -5.01 -10.05 0.64
CA ALA A 56 -6.16 -10.93 0.86
C ALA A 56 -6.67 -10.86 2.32
N ALA A 57 -7.95 -11.22 2.51
CA ALA A 57 -8.58 -11.28 3.83
C ALA A 57 -7.86 -12.25 4.79
N GLY A 58 -8.03 -12.03 6.10
CA GLY A 58 -7.49 -12.89 7.16
C GLY A 58 -6.03 -12.62 7.56
N GLY A 59 -5.41 -11.56 7.03
CA GLY A 59 -4.09 -11.08 7.48
C GLY A 59 -4.18 -10.09 8.66
N SER A 60 -3.03 -9.73 9.23
CA SER A 60 -2.93 -8.81 10.38
C SER A 60 -3.39 -7.37 10.09
N THR A 61 -3.63 -7.01 8.83
CA THR A 61 -4.22 -5.70 8.44
C THR A 61 -5.74 -5.75 8.44
N ASP A 62 -6.32 -6.91 8.10
CA ASP A 62 -7.75 -7.05 7.82
C ASP A 62 -8.61 -6.88 9.07
N GLY A 63 -8.29 -7.62 10.14
CA GLY A 63 -9.00 -7.51 11.42
C GLY A 63 -9.06 -6.08 11.97
N PRO A 64 -7.91 -5.41 12.17
CA PRO A 64 -7.88 -4.02 12.63
C PRO A 64 -8.62 -3.06 11.70
N MET A 65 -8.48 -3.21 10.38
CA MET A 65 -9.18 -2.35 9.43
C MET A 65 -10.70 -2.54 9.47
N ARG A 66 -11.20 -3.76 9.67
CA ARG A 66 -12.64 -4.04 9.85
C ARG A 66 -13.19 -3.36 11.10
N VAL A 67 -12.45 -3.39 12.20
CA VAL A 67 -12.83 -2.68 13.43
C VAL A 67 -12.86 -1.18 13.20
N LEU A 68 -11.83 -0.60 12.57
CA LEU A 68 -11.82 0.82 12.25
C LEU A 68 -12.98 1.21 11.32
N ALA A 69 -13.21 0.45 10.24
CA ALA A 69 -14.29 0.71 9.30
C ALA A 69 -15.67 0.72 9.98
N LYS A 70 -15.92 -0.23 10.89
CA LYS A 70 -17.15 -0.27 11.70
C LYS A 70 -17.35 1.03 12.51
N HIS A 71 -16.36 1.40 13.33
CA HIS A 71 -16.44 2.59 14.19
C HIS A 71 -16.51 3.91 13.39
N VAL A 72 -15.77 4.00 12.29
CA VAL A 72 -15.84 5.17 11.39
C VAL A 72 -17.20 5.24 10.70
N SER A 73 -17.77 4.09 10.31
CA SER A 73 -19.08 4.05 9.69
C SER A 73 -20.19 4.56 10.62
N GLU A 74 -20.14 4.16 11.89
CA GLU A 74 -21.07 4.62 12.92
C GLU A 74 -20.92 6.13 13.19
N SER A 75 -19.70 6.63 13.32
CA SER A 75 -19.44 8.04 13.61
C SER A 75 -19.79 8.98 12.44
N LEU A 76 -19.50 8.56 11.20
CA LEU A 76 -19.79 9.34 10.00
C LEU A 76 -21.19 9.11 9.43
N LYS A 77 -21.95 8.15 9.99
CA LYS A 77 -23.29 7.74 9.53
C LYS A 77 -23.34 7.39 8.04
N GLN A 78 -22.24 6.83 7.53
CA GLN A 78 -22.12 6.35 6.15
C GLN A 78 -21.37 5.03 6.13
N PRO A 79 -21.70 4.09 5.23
CA PRO A 79 -20.98 2.82 5.15
C PRO A 79 -19.50 3.04 4.82
N VAL A 80 -18.61 2.36 5.55
CA VAL A 80 -17.19 2.27 5.21
C VAL A 80 -16.90 0.83 4.78
N VAL A 81 -16.60 0.66 3.48
CA VAL A 81 -16.51 -0.65 2.83
C VAL A 81 -15.06 -0.97 2.53
N ILE A 82 -14.62 -2.16 2.92
CA ILE A 82 -13.30 -2.69 2.56
C ILE A 82 -13.39 -3.36 1.18
N ASP A 83 -12.58 -2.90 0.24
CA ASP A 83 -12.40 -3.48 -1.09
C ASP A 83 -11.00 -4.09 -1.18
N TYR A 84 -10.93 -5.42 -1.29
CA TYR A 84 -9.66 -6.13 -1.37
C TYR A 84 -9.02 -5.95 -2.76
N ARG A 85 -7.84 -5.33 -2.78
CA ARG A 85 -7.01 -5.11 -3.96
C ARG A 85 -5.63 -5.75 -3.80
N PRO A 86 -5.57 -7.09 -3.64
CA PRO A 86 -4.30 -7.79 -3.49
C PRO A 86 -3.46 -7.77 -4.77
N GLY A 87 -2.15 -7.81 -4.61
CA GLY A 87 -1.19 -7.96 -5.71
C GLY A 87 -0.05 -6.94 -5.65
N ALA A 88 1.01 -7.22 -6.40
CA ALA A 88 2.21 -6.36 -6.51
C ALA A 88 2.81 -5.96 -5.15
N GLY A 89 2.82 -6.88 -4.16
CA GLY A 89 3.33 -6.58 -2.82
C GLY A 89 2.53 -5.51 -2.07
N GLY A 90 1.31 -5.22 -2.51
CA GLY A 90 0.40 -4.25 -1.92
C GLY A 90 0.34 -2.88 -2.60
N THR A 91 1.12 -2.65 -3.66
CA THR A 91 1.16 -1.35 -4.34
C THR A 91 -0.07 -1.10 -5.23
N LEU A 92 -0.79 -2.15 -5.64
CA LEU A 92 -1.94 -2.05 -6.55
C LEU A 92 -3.07 -1.18 -5.97
N ALA A 93 -3.33 -1.28 -4.66
CA ALA A 93 -4.34 -0.47 -3.98
C ALA A 93 -4.02 1.03 -4.09
N VAL A 94 -2.76 1.41 -3.84
CA VAL A 94 -2.35 2.82 -3.89
C VAL A 94 -2.25 3.34 -5.32
N GLN A 95 -1.84 2.51 -6.30
CA GLN A 95 -1.91 2.87 -7.72
C GLN A 95 -3.35 3.18 -8.17
N THR A 96 -4.32 2.42 -7.66
CA THR A 96 -5.74 2.64 -7.93
C THR A 96 -6.21 3.96 -7.32
N VAL A 97 -5.83 4.25 -6.08
CA VAL A 97 -6.13 5.53 -5.40
C VAL A 97 -5.46 6.72 -6.08
N HIS A 98 -4.21 6.59 -6.51
CA HIS A 98 -3.51 7.65 -7.23
C HIS A 98 -4.30 8.14 -8.48
N SER A 99 -5.02 7.23 -9.14
CA SER A 99 -5.83 7.53 -10.32
C SER A 99 -7.30 7.87 -10.01
N ALA A 100 -7.72 7.85 -8.75
CA ALA A 100 -9.10 8.08 -8.34
C ALA A 100 -9.41 9.58 -8.18
N LYS A 101 -10.71 9.92 -8.12
CA LYS A 101 -11.15 11.29 -7.84
C LYS A 101 -10.73 11.71 -6.43
N PRO A 102 -10.18 12.92 -6.22
CA PRO A 102 -9.76 13.41 -4.89
C PRO A 102 -10.95 13.84 -4.01
N ASP A 103 -12.05 13.09 -4.02
CA ASP A 103 -13.32 13.42 -3.35
C ASP A 103 -13.46 12.79 -1.94
N GLY A 104 -12.43 12.07 -1.47
CA GLY A 104 -12.41 11.42 -0.16
C GLY A 104 -13.20 10.10 -0.07
N TYR A 105 -13.82 9.62 -1.14
CA TYR A 105 -14.61 8.37 -1.11
C TYR A 105 -13.82 7.13 -1.50
N THR A 106 -12.58 7.28 -1.97
CA THR A 106 -11.67 6.16 -2.25
C THR A 106 -10.36 6.37 -1.52
N LEU A 107 -10.12 5.55 -0.50
CA LEU A 107 -8.92 5.56 0.33
C LEU A 107 -8.14 4.27 0.09
N ALA A 108 -6.86 4.24 0.42
CA ALA A 108 -6.06 3.01 0.40
C ALA A 108 -5.21 2.88 1.65
N VAL A 109 -4.92 1.63 2.02
CA VAL A 109 -3.89 1.36 3.02
C VAL A 109 -2.51 1.47 2.35
N ALA A 110 -1.69 2.40 2.81
CA ALA A 110 -0.29 2.53 2.41
C ALA A 110 0.60 1.73 3.35
N VAL A 111 1.44 0.88 2.76
CA VAL A 111 2.42 0.01 3.44
C VAL A 111 3.82 0.28 2.90
N ALA A 112 4.87 -0.28 3.52
CA ALA A 112 6.25 0.01 3.15
C ALA A 112 6.60 -0.23 1.67
N SER A 113 5.96 -1.21 1.01
CA SER A 113 6.19 -1.49 -0.42
C SER A 113 5.83 -0.30 -1.32
N VAL A 114 4.93 0.58 -0.88
CA VAL A 114 4.56 1.81 -1.59
C VAL A 114 5.75 2.77 -1.70
N TYR A 115 6.57 2.89 -0.65
CA TYR A 115 7.69 3.83 -0.63
C TYR A 115 8.92 3.35 -1.42
N ARG A 116 9.03 2.03 -1.65
CA ARG A 116 10.08 1.45 -2.49
C ARG A 116 9.68 1.24 -3.94
N MET A 117 8.38 1.28 -4.22
CA MET A 117 7.80 1.06 -5.54
C MET A 117 8.52 1.83 -6.68
N PRO A 118 8.85 3.13 -6.54
CA PRO A 118 9.54 3.87 -7.60
C PRO A 118 10.93 3.33 -7.97
N TYR A 119 11.52 2.49 -7.11
CA TYR A 119 12.83 1.89 -7.31
C TYR A 119 12.75 0.42 -7.75
N THR A 120 11.61 -0.23 -7.54
CA THR A 120 11.40 -1.66 -7.84
C THR A 120 10.51 -1.90 -9.06
N MET A 121 9.73 -0.91 -9.51
CA MET A 121 8.90 -1.02 -10.71
C MET A 121 8.76 0.32 -11.44
N LYS A 122 8.42 0.26 -12.73
CA LYS A 122 8.23 1.44 -13.57
C LYS A 122 6.94 2.17 -13.20
N VAL A 123 7.07 3.32 -12.55
CA VAL A 123 5.97 4.24 -12.23
C VAL A 123 6.37 5.68 -12.57
N ASN A 124 5.38 6.51 -12.91
CA ASN A 124 5.55 7.91 -13.30
C ASN A 124 5.08 8.90 -12.22
N TRP A 125 4.92 8.44 -10.98
CA TRP A 125 4.48 9.25 -9.85
C TRP A 125 5.29 8.92 -8.60
N ASN A 126 5.31 9.87 -7.67
CA ASN A 126 6.08 9.80 -6.44
C ASN A 126 5.15 9.72 -5.22
N PRO A 127 5.18 8.62 -4.44
CA PRO A 127 4.36 8.46 -3.25
C PRO A 127 4.51 9.56 -2.21
N ALA A 128 5.68 10.19 -2.11
CA ALA A 128 5.90 11.28 -1.17
C ALA A 128 5.25 12.60 -1.62
N THR A 129 4.85 12.78 -2.88
CA THR A 129 4.29 14.06 -3.36
C THR A 129 2.96 13.94 -4.07
N ASP A 130 2.58 12.73 -4.48
CA ASP A 130 1.42 12.46 -5.34
C ASP A 130 0.32 11.64 -4.64
N LEU A 131 0.28 11.72 -3.31
CA LEU A 131 -0.75 11.19 -2.44
C LEU A 131 -1.07 12.21 -1.34
N THR A 132 -2.27 12.12 -0.77
CA THR A 132 -2.66 12.85 0.43
C THR A 132 -2.67 11.88 1.61
N TYR A 133 -1.79 12.07 2.60
CA TYR A 133 -1.70 11.19 3.78
C TYR A 133 -2.74 11.59 4.83
N ILE A 134 -3.52 10.62 5.31
CA ILE A 134 -4.61 10.88 6.26
C ILE A 134 -4.13 10.61 7.69
N ILE A 135 -3.68 9.38 7.98
CA ILE A 135 -3.35 8.95 9.34
C ILE A 135 -2.46 7.71 9.31
N GLY A 136 -1.42 7.68 10.14
CA GLY A 136 -0.67 6.47 10.45
C GLY A 136 -1.33 5.74 11.61
N ILE A 137 -1.47 4.41 11.50
CA ILE A 137 -2.34 3.62 12.39
C ILE A 137 -1.52 2.77 13.36
N THR A 138 -0.67 1.89 12.82
CA THR A 138 0.11 0.91 13.58
C THR A 138 1.27 0.41 12.71
N GLY A 139 2.14 -0.43 13.28
CA GLY A 139 3.23 -1.10 12.59
C GLY A 139 3.15 -2.62 12.74
N TYR A 140 3.56 -3.33 11.70
CA TYR A 140 3.66 -4.79 11.77
C TYR A 140 4.82 -5.22 12.66
N ALA A 141 4.58 -6.26 13.45
CA ALA A 141 5.62 -7.16 13.94
C ALA A 141 5.84 -8.28 12.91
N PHE A 142 7.06 -8.82 12.87
CA PHE A 142 7.45 -9.84 11.89
C PHE A 142 8.24 -10.97 12.52
N GLY A 143 8.26 -12.12 11.83
CA GLY A 143 9.05 -13.26 12.23
C GLY A 143 9.11 -14.37 11.17
N ILE A 144 9.85 -15.41 11.52
CA ILE A 144 9.98 -16.64 10.72
C ILE A 144 9.25 -17.75 11.45
N VAL A 145 8.28 -18.39 10.80
CA VAL A 145 7.48 -19.47 11.37
C VAL A 145 7.56 -20.74 10.53
N VAL A 146 7.34 -21.87 11.19
CA VAL A 146 7.23 -23.21 10.59
C VAL A 146 6.02 -23.94 11.19
N PRO A 147 5.52 -25.02 10.57
CA PRO A 147 4.51 -25.88 11.22
C PRO A 147 5.01 -26.39 12.58
N ALA A 148 4.12 -26.56 13.56
CA ALA A 148 4.51 -27.07 14.88
C ALA A 148 5.15 -28.47 14.81
N SER A 149 4.76 -29.28 13.81
CA SER A 149 5.32 -30.59 13.49
C SER A 149 6.65 -30.54 12.73
N SER A 150 7.13 -29.35 12.35
CA SER A 150 8.37 -29.20 11.58
C SER A 150 9.57 -29.74 12.37
N PRO A 151 10.55 -30.36 11.68
CA PRO A 151 11.81 -30.75 12.29
C PRO A 151 12.67 -29.53 12.69
N PHE A 152 12.37 -28.34 12.18
CA PHE A 152 13.05 -27.11 12.57
C PHE A 152 12.52 -26.61 13.92
N THR A 153 13.35 -26.69 14.94
CA THR A 153 13.02 -26.24 16.31
C THR A 153 13.61 -24.87 16.62
N SER A 154 14.62 -24.46 15.85
CA SER A 154 15.30 -23.17 15.96
C SER A 154 15.58 -22.54 14.59
N LEU A 155 15.91 -21.24 14.58
CA LEU A 155 16.41 -20.59 13.37
C LEU A 155 17.73 -21.23 12.89
N ASP A 156 18.56 -21.71 13.81
CA ASP A 156 19.85 -22.32 13.49
C ASP A 156 19.66 -23.65 12.74
N ASP A 157 18.65 -24.45 13.10
CA ASP A 157 18.28 -25.68 12.38
C ASP A 157 17.89 -25.38 10.93
N LEU A 158 17.07 -24.34 10.74
CA LEU A 158 16.61 -23.91 9.42
C LEU A 158 17.79 -23.43 8.56
N ILE A 159 18.68 -22.62 9.13
CA ILE A 159 19.89 -22.13 8.43
C ILE A 159 20.81 -23.31 8.08
N ALA A 160 21.07 -24.22 9.02
CA ALA A 160 21.92 -25.39 8.79
C ALA A 160 21.36 -26.27 7.67
N HIS A 161 20.05 -26.51 7.68
CA HIS A 161 19.39 -27.27 6.62
C HIS A 161 19.49 -26.57 5.26
N ALA A 162 19.27 -25.25 5.21
CA ALA A 162 19.37 -24.47 3.97
C ALA A 162 20.80 -24.41 3.41
N LYS A 163 21.84 -24.43 4.28
CA LYS A 163 23.24 -24.55 3.85
C LYS A 163 23.54 -25.91 3.23
N ALA A 164 23.03 -26.98 3.83
CA ALA A 164 23.22 -28.34 3.32
C ALA A 164 22.42 -28.61 2.02
N HIS A 165 21.30 -27.91 1.82
CA HIS A 165 20.39 -28.14 0.68
C HIS A 165 20.06 -26.83 -0.05
N PRO A 166 21.05 -26.21 -0.72
CA PRO A 166 20.88 -24.88 -1.31
C PRO A 166 19.74 -24.84 -2.34
N GLY A 167 18.77 -23.95 -2.12
CA GLY A 167 17.61 -23.76 -2.99
C GLY A 167 16.52 -24.83 -2.86
N LYS A 168 16.62 -25.75 -1.90
CA LYS A 168 15.58 -26.76 -1.64
C LYS A 168 14.56 -26.32 -0.61
N LEU A 169 14.98 -25.58 0.42
CA LEU A 169 14.07 -25.06 1.44
C LEU A 169 13.16 -23.99 0.82
N THR A 170 11.86 -24.27 0.82
CA THR A 170 10.82 -23.37 0.37
C THR A 170 10.36 -22.45 1.49
N TYR A 171 10.14 -21.18 1.18
CA TYR A 171 9.51 -20.27 2.12
C TYR A 171 8.51 -19.34 1.45
N SER A 172 7.45 -18.98 2.17
CA SER A 172 6.48 -18.01 1.69
C SER A 172 6.66 -16.61 2.26
N THR A 173 6.02 -15.67 1.57
CA THR A 173 5.74 -14.32 2.07
C THR A 173 4.38 -13.86 1.56
N PRO A 174 3.83 -12.76 2.10
CA PRO A 174 2.65 -12.06 1.57
C PRO A 174 2.83 -11.40 0.18
N GLY A 175 4.00 -11.53 -0.46
CA GLY A 175 4.21 -11.09 -1.84
C GLY A 175 5.65 -10.67 -2.17
N VAL A 176 5.92 -10.54 -3.47
CA VAL A 176 7.20 -10.01 -3.97
C VAL A 176 7.39 -8.55 -3.54
N ALA A 177 8.64 -8.15 -3.28
CA ALA A 177 9.02 -6.81 -2.81
C ALA A 177 8.33 -6.34 -1.52
N THR A 178 7.66 -7.23 -0.77
CA THR A 178 7.20 -6.92 0.59
C THR A 178 8.40 -6.80 1.54
N THR A 179 8.19 -6.18 2.71
CA THR A 179 9.22 -6.12 3.76
C THR A 179 9.70 -7.52 4.11
N ASN A 180 8.83 -8.52 4.07
CA ASN A 180 9.15 -9.91 4.38
C ASN A 180 10.13 -10.51 3.38
N HIS A 181 9.85 -10.32 2.08
CA HIS A 181 10.72 -10.81 1.02
C HIS A 181 12.11 -10.15 1.09
N LEU A 182 12.17 -8.82 1.16
CA LEU A 182 13.47 -8.11 1.20
C LEU A 182 14.29 -8.44 2.44
N THR A 183 13.61 -8.65 3.58
CA THR A 183 14.27 -9.07 4.81
C THR A 183 14.88 -10.45 4.66
N MET A 184 14.15 -11.41 4.09
CA MET A 184 14.68 -12.75 3.84
C MET A 184 15.79 -12.76 2.80
N GLU A 185 15.76 -11.90 1.79
CA GLU A 185 16.87 -11.72 0.85
C GLU A 185 18.15 -11.24 1.58
N LYS A 186 18.02 -10.22 2.45
CA LYS A 186 19.15 -9.72 3.25
C LYS A 186 19.66 -10.77 4.24
N VAL A 187 18.77 -11.44 4.96
CA VAL A 187 19.10 -12.55 5.88
C VAL A 187 19.86 -13.64 5.13
N SER A 188 19.34 -14.08 3.98
CA SER A 188 19.93 -15.16 3.20
C SER A 188 21.36 -14.85 2.74
N ARG A 189 21.61 -13.60 2.32
CA ARG A 189 22.96 -13.12 1.95
C ARG A 189 23.89 -13.07 3.15
N GLN A 190 23.42 -12.56 4.28
CA GLN A 190 24.23 -12.41 5.49
C GLN A 190 24.66 -13.76 6.06
N VAL A 191 23.79 -14.77 6.02
CA VAL A 191 24.09 -16.11 6.57
C VAL A 191 24.58 -17.11 5.52
N GLY A 192 24.65 -16.71 4.25
CA GLY A 192 25.17 -17.52 3.15
C GLY A 192 24.30 -18.71 2.77
N ILE A 193 22.98 -18.52 2.70
CA ILE A 193 22.01 -19.55 2.28
C ILE A 193 21.29 -19.18 1.00
N LYS A 194 20.78 -20.20 0.30
CA LYS A 194 19.89 -20.03 -0.86
C LYS A 194 18.53 -20.64 -0.53
N LEU A 195 17.49 -19.83 -0.61
CA LEU A 195 16.12 -20.23 -0.35
C LEU A 195 15.29 -20.23 -1.64
N ASN A 196 14.20 -20.98 -1.67
CA ASN A 196 13.21 -20.95 -2.74
C ASN A 196 11.98 -20.15 -2.31
N HIS A 197 11.81 -18.94 -2.84
CA HIS A 197 10.73 -18.03 -2.47
C HIS A 197 9.43 -18.32 -3.22
N ILE A 198 8.35 -18.57 -2.48
CA ILE A 198 7.00 -18.78 -3.01
C ILE A 198 6.08 -17.61 -2.57
N PRO A 199 5.84 -16.61 -3.44
CA PRO A 199 5.03 -15.45 -3.08
C PRO A 199 3.52 -15.75 -3.13
N TYR A 200 2.77 -15.26 -2.15
CA TYR A 200 1.30 -15.29 -2.12
C TYR A 200 0.73 -13.87 -2.18
N LYS A 201 -0.60 -13.73 -2.24
CA LYS A 201 -1.29 -12.42 -2.32
C LYS A 201 -1.57 -11.77 -0.95
N GLY A 202 -1.15 -12.41 0.14
CA GLY A 202 -1.34 -11.92 1.51
C GLY A 202 -1.03 -13.00 2.54
N SER A 203 -1.00 -12.61 3.81
CA SER A 203 -0.67 -13.55 4.89
C SER A 203 -1.68 -14.68 5.05
N GLY A 204 -2.96 -14.45 4.75
CA GLY A 204 -4.00 -15.49 4.82
C GLY A 204 -3.70 -16.69 3.92
N GLU A 205 -3.38 -16.44 2.65
CA GLU A 205 -3.02 -17.51 1.69
C GLU A 205 -1.67 -18.18 2.04
N SER A 206 -0.67 -17.37 2.41
CA SER A 206 0.67 -17.83 2.79
C SER A 206 0.63 -18.78 4.00
N LEU A 207 -0.07 -18.39 5.07
CA LEU A 207 -0.20 -19.22 6.27
C LEU A 207 -1.05 -20.47 6.03
N GLN A 208 -2.06 -20.41 5.16
CA GLN A 208 -2.82 -21.60 4.76
C GLN A 208 -1.94 -22.62 4.02
N ALA A 209 -1.10 -22.16 3.09
CA ALA A 209 -0.15 -23.03 2.40
C ALA A 209 0.86 -23.68 3.36
N LEU A 210 1.34 -22.93 4.36
CA LEU A 210 2.22 -23.44 5.42
C LEU A 210 1.54 -24.55 6.22
N LEU A 211 0.30 -24.31 6.66
CA LEU A 211 -0.48 -25.29 7.43
C LEU A 211 -0.83 -26.53 6.60
N ALA A 212 -0.98 -26.39 5.29
CA ALA A 212 -1.22 -27.48 4.37
C ALA A 212 0.05 -28.27 4.01
N GLY A 213 1.23 -27.88 4.51
CA GLY A 213 2.50 -28.53 4.23
C GLY A 213 3.01 -28.34 2.80
N GLN A 214 2.55 -27.29 2.10
CA GLN A 214 2.99 -26.98 0.74
C GLN A 214 4.33 -26.21 0.71
N ILE A 215 4.72 -25.64 1.83
CA ILE A 215 5.93 -24.84 2.03
C ILE A 215 6.56 -25.19 3.38
N ASP A 216 7.89 -25.06 3.49
CA ASP A 216 8.62 -25.49 4.69
C ASP A 216 8.59 -24.44 5.81
N ALA A 217 8.63 -23.16 5.43
CA ALA A 217 8.64 -22.02 6.34
C ALA A 217 7.85 -20.83 5.77
N ALA A 218 7.53 -19.86 6.62
CA ALA A 218 6.99 -18.57 6.18
C ALA A 218 7.70 -17.41 6.89
N ALA A 219 8.02 -16.38 6.12
CA ALA A 219 8.45 -15.09 6.65
C ALA A 219 7.23 -14.17 6.67
N GLU A 220 6.74 -13.88 7.86
CA GLU A 220 5.39 -13.36 8.05
C GLU A 220 5.29 -12.15 8.97
N THR A 221 4.19 -11.42 8.80
CA THR A 221 3.71 -10.51 9.84
C THR A 221 3.19 -11.31 11.03
N SER A 222 2.90 -10.65 12.14
CA SER A 222 2.29 -11.26 13.32
C SER A 222 0.88 -11.85 13.14
N ALA A 223 0.39 -11.98 11.90
CA ALA A 223 -0.75 -12.84 11.55
C ALA A 223 -0.58 -14.30 12.00
N PHE A 224 0.66 -14.75 12.25
CA PHE A 224 0.94 -16.07 12.83
C PHE A 224 0.51 -16.22 14.31
N VAL A 225 0.30 -15.12 15.05
CA VAL A 225 0.14 -15.17 16.52
C VAL A 225 -1.02 -16.08 16.95
N PRO A 226 -2.24 -15.95 16.38
CA PRO A 226 -3.34 -16.84 16.74
C PRO A 226 -3.06 -18.32 16.41
N LEU A 227 -2.28 -18.59 15.37
CA LEU A 227 -1.94 -19.95 14.94
C LEU A 227 -0.90 -20.60 15.83
N ILE A 228 0.05 -19.83 16.37
CA ILE A 228 0.98 -20.30 17.41
C ILE A 228 0.21 -20.61 18.70
N GLN A 229 -0.69 -19.72 19.11
CA GLN A 229 -1.52 -19.94 20.30
C GLN A 229 -2.41 -21.18 20.18
N ALA A 230 -2.86 -21.48 18.95
CA ALA A 230 -3.58 -22.70 18.63
C ALA A 230 -2.69 -23.96 18.50
N GLY A 231 -1.38 -23.85 18.76
CA GLY A 231 -0.42 -24.96 18.68
C GLY A 231 -0.13 -25.43 17.25
N LYS A 232 -0.47 -24.65 16.22
CA LYS A 232 -0.33 -25.06 14.81
C LYS A 232 1.01 -24.66 14.21
N LEU A 233 1.61 -23.58 14.68
CA LEU A 233 2.88 -23.04 14.20
C LEU A 233 3.90 -22.88 15.33
N ARG A 234 5.18 -22.90 14.97
CA ARG A 234 6.32 -22.53 15.82
C ARG A 234 6.99 -21.29 15.25
N LEU A 235 7.32 -20.33 16.12
CA LEU A 235 8.08 -19.13 15.77
C LEU A 235 9.56 -19.35 16.05
N LEU A 236 10.40 -19.14 15.04
CA LEU A 236 11.84 -19.40 15.10
C LEU A 236 12.64 -18.14 15.43
N ALA A 237 12.19 -16.98 14.94
CA ALA A 237 12.81 -15.69 15.21
C ALA A 237 11.82 -14.55 14.97
N VAL A 238 12.05 -13.43 15.66
CA VAL A 238 11.33 -12.16 15.46
C VAL A 238 12.29 -11.09 14.91
N TRP A 239 11.75 -10.09 14.22
CA TRP A 239 12.57 -9.06 13.57
C TRP A 239 12.58 -7.72 14.32
N GLY A 240 11.96 -7.66 15.49
CA GLY A 240 12.05 -6.48 16.36
C GLY A 240 13.45 -6.29 16.93
N ASP A 241 13.74 -5.08 17.42
CA ASP A 241 14.97 -4.80 18.18
C ASP A 241 15.01 -5.55 19.51
N LYS A 242 13.83 -5.93 20.01
CA LYS A 242 13.61 -6.69 21.24
C LYS A 242 12.70 -7.88 20.94
N ARG A 243 12.79 -8.90 21.79
CA ARG A 243 11.86 -10.05 21.75
C ARG A 243 10.42 -9.58 21.94
N MET A 244 9.48 -10.33 21.36
CA MET A 244 8.06 -10.10 21.60
C MET A 244 7.74 -10.50 23.05
N ALA A 245 7.04 -9.64 23.80
CA ALA A 245 6.70 -9.91 25.20
C ALA A 245 5.90 -11.22 25.36
N ARG A 246 5.07 -11.55 24.35
CA ARG A 246 4.30 -12.79 24.27
C ARG A 246 5.14 -14.04 24.05
N PHE A 247 6.33 -13.89 23.45
CA PHE A 247 7.23 -14.99 23.11
C PHE A 247 8.64 -14.70 23.63
N PRO A 248 8.82 -14.66 24.97
CA PRO A 248 10.09 -14.23 25.56
C PRO A 248 11.25 -15.18 25.25
N ASP A 249 10.97 -16.44 24.89
CA ASP A 249 11.99 -17.43 24.56
C ASP A 249 12.41 -17.40 23.08
N VAL A 250 11.66 -16.69 22.23
CA VAL A 250 11.96 -16.60 20.81
C VAL A 250 12.98 -15.46 20.58
N PRO A 251 14.14 -15.75 19.99
CA PRO A 251 15.17 -14.74 19.78
C PRO A 251 14.79 -13.75 18.68
N THR A 252 15.36 -12.55 18.78
CA THR A 252 15.45 -11.62 17.66
C THR A 252 16.49 -12.09 16.64
N LEU A 253 16.42 -11.59 15.41
CA LEU A 253 17.49 -11.76 14.43
C LEU A 253 18.84 -11.21 14.94
N LYS A 254 18.82 -10.07 15.66
CA LYS A 254 20.02 -9.46 16.25
C LYS A 254 20.72 -10.36 17.26
N GLU A 255 19.96 -11.02 18.13
CA GLU A 255 20.52 -12.00 19.09
C GLU A 255 21.14 -13.23 18.41
N LYS A 256 20.78 -13.47 17.14
CA LYS A 256 21.37 -14.51 16.29
C LYS A 256 22.52 -13.99 15.40
N GLY A 257 23.02 -12.78 15.66
CA GLY A 257 24.12 -12.18 14.90
C GLY A 257 23.73 -11.68 13.51
N ILE A 258 22.43 -11.54 13.24
CA ILE A 258 21.89 -11.02 11.98
C ILE A 258 21.45 -9.57 12.22
N ASP A 259 22.18 -8.62 11.64
CA ASP A 259 21.96 -7.18 11.83
C ASP A 259 20.75 -6.69 11.04
N MET A 260 19.58 -6.97 11.63
CA MET A 260 18.28 -6.70 11.04
C MET A 260 17.28 -6.36 12.14
N VAL A 261 16.70 -5.17 12.03
CA VAL A 261 15.49 -4.77 12.73
C VAL A 261 14.50 -4.30 11.69
N GLN A 262 13.27 -4.80 11.75
CA GLN A 262 12.21 -4.40 10.84
C GLN A 262 10.95 -4.04 11.58
N THR A 263 10.47 -2.84 11.27
CA THR A 263 9.11 -2.39 11.52
C THR A 263 8.55 -1.90 10.20
N SER A 264 7.24 -1.95 10.04
CA SER A 264 6.59 -1.46 8.83
C SER A 264 5.28 -0.78 9.21
N PRO A 265 5.35 0.50 9.63
CA PRO A 265 4.17 1.32 9.84
C PRO A 265 3.29 1.37 8.59
N TRP A 266 1.98 1.38 8.80
CA TRP A 266 0.99 1.52 7.75
C TRP A 266 -0.14 2.45 8.18
N GLY A 267 -0.85 2.98 7.20
CA GLY A 267 -1.88 3.99 7.43
C GLY A 267 -2.73 4.22 6.20
N LEU A 268 -3.58 5.25 6.25
CA LEU A 268 -4.51 5.57 5.16
C LEU A 268 -4.01 6.75 4.33
N VAL A 269 -4.19 6.62 3.01
CA VAL A 269 -3.92 7.66 2.01
C VAL A 269 -5.14 7.87 1.12
N ALA A 270 -5.24 9.06 0.56
CA ALA A 270 -6.23 9.50 -0.42
C ALA A 270 -5.53 10.00 -1.70
N PRO A 271 -6.27 10.22 -2.79
CA PRO A 271 -5.72 10.78 -4.01
C PRO A 271 -5.14 12.18 -3.76
N LYS A 272 -4.11 12.56 -4.53
CA LYS A 272 -3.50 13.89 -4.43
C LYS A 272 -4.57 14.98 -4.58
N GLY A 273 -4.53 15.98 -3.70
CA GLY A 273 -5.41 17.13 -3.80
C GLY A 273 -6.80 16.94 -3.16
N THR A 274 -7.02 15.85 -2.43
CA THR A 274 -8.21 15.74 -1.56
C THR A 274 -8.30 16.93 -0.62
N ASP A 275 -9.51 17.51 -0.52
CA ASP A 275 -9.77 18.73 0.24
C ASP A 275 -9.29 18.59 1.70
N PRO A 276 -8.51 19.56 2.23
CA PRO A 276 -8.00 19.50 3.60
C PRO A 276 -9.08 19.34 4.68
N ALA A 277 -10.30 19.86 4.47
CA ALA A 277 -11.42 19.67 5.39
C ALA A 277 -11.92 18.21 5.40
N ILE A 278 -11.97 17.56 4.23
CA ILE A 278 -12.28 16.13 4.10
C ILE A 278 -11.19 15.30 4.80
N VAL A 279 -9.91 15.62 4.56
CA VAL A 279 -8.79 14.93 5.21
C VAL A 279 -8.87 15.05 6.73
N ARG A 280 -9.14 16.25 7.27
CA ARG A 280 -9.33 16.45 8.72
C ARG A 280 -10.48 15.62 9.27
N LYS A 281 -11.64 15.63 8.60
CA LYS A 281 -12.81 14.85 9.04
C LYS A 281 -12.54 13.35 9.05
N LEU A 282 -11.88 12.83 8.00
CA LEU A 282 -11.43 11.44 7.96
C LEU A 282 -10.42 11.14 9.07
N HIS A 283 -9.41 11.98 9.22
CA HIS A 283 -8.38 11.83 10.26
C HIS A 283 -9.01 11.74 11.65
N GLU A 284 -9.89 12.67 12.01
CA GLU A 284 -10.58 12.70 13.31
C GLU A 284 -11.42 11.45 13.54
N ALA A 285 -12.19 11.00 12.55
CA ALA A 285 -13.00 9.80 12.67
C ALA A 285 -12.15 8.54 12.88
N PHE A 286 -11.07 8.37 12.11
CA PHE A 286 -10.17 7.22 12.28
C PHE A 286 -9.39 7.29 13.59
N LYS A 287 -8.95 8.48 14.01
CA LYS A 287 -8.28 8.67 15.28
C LYS A 287 -9.18 8.28 16.46
N LEU A 288 -10.43 8.73 16.46
CA LEU A 288 -11.41 8.33 17.48
C LEU A 288 -11.63 6.81 17.48
N ALA A 289 -11.76 6.19 16.30
CA ALA A 289 -11.89 4.74 16.20
C ALA A 289 -10.66 3.98 16.76
N MET A 290 -9.45 4.53 16.59
CA MET A 290 -8.22 3.96 17.16
C MET A 290 -8.16 4.02 18.69
N GLU A 291 -8.93 4.92 19.33
CA GLU A 291 -8.95 5.06 20.79
C GLU A 291 -9.85 4.02 21.47
N THR A 292 -10.68 3.31 20.70
CA THR A 292 -11.61 2.29 21.21
C THR A 292 -10.87 1.07 21.78
N GLU A 293 -11.44 0.47 22.83
CA GLU A 293 -10.90 -0.77 23.41
C GLU A 293 -10.98 -1.95 22.44
N GLU A 294 -12.00 -2.00 21.56
CA GLU A 294 -12.12 -3.02 20.52
C GLU A 294 -10.92 -2.94 19.55
N PHE A 295 -10.50 -1.74 19.15
CA PHE A 295 -9.34 -1.55 18.29
C PHE A 295 -8.02 -1.95 18.98
N LYS A 296 -7.82 -1.53 20.23
CA LYS A 296 -6.63 -1.93 21.01
C LYS A 296 -6.58 -3.45 21.20
N THR A 297 -7.72 -4.08 21.46
CA THR A 297 -7.84 -5.53 21.64
C THR A 297 -7.48 -6.29 20.37
N ILE A 298 -8.02 -5.89 19.21
CA ILE A 298 -7.71 -6.58 17.95
C ILE A 298 -6.24 -6.40 17.55
N LEU A 299 -5.62 -5.24 17.82
CA LEU A 299 -4.18 -5.08 17.61
C LEU A 299 -3.36 -6.01 18.51
N ALA A 300 -3.71 -6.10 19.79
CA ALA A 300 -3.02 -6.95 20.76
C ALA A 300 -3.12 -8.46 20.43
N GLN A 301 -4.19 -8.90 19.76
CA GLN A 301 -4.31 -10.28 19.24
C GLN A 301 -3.23 -10.61 18.21
N PHE A 302 -2.75 -9.60 17.47
CA PHE A 302 -1.64 -9.71 16.54
C PHE A 302 -0.33 -9.18 17.13
N ASP A 303 -0.23 -8.97 18.45
CA ASP A 303 0.96 -8.41 19.10
C ASP A 303 1.45 -7.08 18.47
N MET A 304 0.51 -6.33 17.89
CA MET A 304 0.73 -4.98 17.37
C MET A 304 0.28 -3.96 18.41
N THR A 305 0.90 -2.79 18.37
CA THR A 305 0.53 -1.66 19.23
C THR A 305 0.11 -0.47 18.37
N PRO A 306 -0.79 0.41 18.85
CA PRO A 306 -1.07 1.66 18.17
C PRO A 306 0.22 2.44 17.92
N GLU A 307 0.42 2.88 16.68
CA GLU A 307 1.55 3.71 16.27
C GLU A 307 1.00 4.91 15.50
N TYR A 308 0.23 5.73 16.22
CA TYR A 308 -0.43 6.90 15.65
C TYR A 308 0.59 7.85 15.02
N LYS A 309 0.26 8.34 13.82
CA LYS A 309 0.92 9.48 13.18
C LYS A 309 -0.14 10.43 12.68
N SER A 310 0.04 11.73 12.94
CA SER A 310 -0.77 12.77 12.32
C SER A 310 -0.65 12.72 10.79
N SER A 311 -1.53 13.42 10.06
CA SER A 311 -1.39 13.54 8.60
C SER A 311 -0.01 14.06 8.20
N GLU A 312 0.50 15.05 8.94
CA GLU A 312 1.82 15.64 8.73
C GLU A 312 2.96 14.67 9.06
N ASP A 313 2.91 14.03 10.25
CA ASP A 313 3.95 13.07 10.65
C ASP A 313 3.99 11.87 9.71
N PHE A 314 2.83 11.44 9.19
CA PHE A 314 2.76 10.31 8.26
C PHE A 314 3.32 10.68 6.88
N GLN A 315 3.08 11.92 6.42
CA GLN A 315 3.70 12.48 5.22
C GLN A 315 5.24 12.58 5.38
N GLN A 316 5.74 13.06 6.52
CA GLN A 316 7.18 13.11 6.79
C GLN A 316 7.79 11.70 6.86
N PHE A 317 7.07 10.76 7.48
CA PHE A 317 7.45 9.35 7.49
C PHE A 317 7.59 8.80 6.08
N ALA A 318 6.67 9.09 5.16
CA ALA A 318 6.74 8.65 3.77
C ALA A 318 7.99 9.17 3.05
N VAL A 319 8.31 10.46 3.20
CA VAL A 319 9.53 11.06 2.64
C VAL A 319 10.78 10.35 3.14
N SER A 320 10.89 10.16 4.45
CA SER A 320 12.06 9.48 5.05
C SER A 320 12.13 7.99 4.66
N SER A 321 10.97 7.34 4.53
CA SER A 321 10.89 5.92 4.14
C SER A 321 11.37 5.73 2.71
N MET A 322 10.97 6.60 1.78
CA MET A 322 11.46 6.52 0.39
C MET A 322 12.99 6.58 0.29
N GLN A 323 13.65 7.37 1.14
CA GLN A 323 15.12 7.44 1.16
C GLN A 323 15.75 6.15 1.70
N LYS A 324 15.22 5.61 2.81
CA LYS A 324 15.66 4.34 3.40
C LYS A 324 15.48 3.18 2.45
N GLU A 325 14.32 3.12 1.82
CA GLU A 325 13.95 2.06 0.88
C GLU A 325 14.81 2.09 -0.38
N LYS A 326 15.11 3.27 -0.93
CA LYS A 326 16.06 3.40 -2.04
C LYS A 326 17.40 2.76 -1.72
N LYS A 327 17.97 3.11 -0.56
CA LYS A 327 19.26 2.58 -0.10
C LYS A 327 19.21 1.06 0.05
N LEU A 328 18.15 0.52 0.65
CA LEU A 328 17.97 -0.93 0.82
C LEU A 328 17.93 -1.66 -0.54
N ILE A 329 17.19 -1.13 -1.51
CA ILE A 329 17.09 -1.72 -2.85
C ILE A 329 18.45 -1.69 -3.57
N GLU A 330 19.19 -0.58 -3.46
CA GLU A 330 20.54 -0.45 -4.02
C GLU A 330 21.53 -1.43 -3.37
N GLU A 331 21.52 -1.56 -2.04
CA GLU A 331 22.34 -2.54 -1.29
C GLU A 331 22.02 -3.99 -1.69
N LEU A 332 20.74 -4.29 -1.89
CA LEU A 332 20.31 -5.62 -2.35
C LEU A 332 20.58 -5.85 -3.84
N GLY A 333 21.04 -4.85 -4.60
CA GLY A 333 21.24 -5.00 -6.03
C GLY A 333 19.96 -5.43 -6.76
N LEU A 334 18.79 -5.23 -6.16
CA LEU A 334 17.48 -5.50 -6.73
C LEU A 334 17.12 -4.34 -7.66
N LYS A 335 17.98 -4.07 -8.64
CA LYS A 335 17.66 -3.15 -9.72
C LYS A 335 16.67 -3.83 -10.66
N LEU A 336 15.83 -3.02 -11.29
CA LEU A 336 15.02 -3.40 -12.44
C LEU A 336 15.89 -4.22 -13.41
N THR A 337 15.57 -5.50 -13.61
CA THR A 337 15.72 -6.05 -14.97
C THR A 337 14.86 -5.17 -15.85
N GLN A 338 15.54 -4.42 -16.71
CA GLN A 338 14.95 -3.42 -17.61
C GLN A 338 13.84 -3.98 -18.49
#